data_AF-A0A3C1S3F1-F1
#
_entry.id   AF-A0A3C1S3F1-F1
#
_cell.length_a   1.000
_cell.length_b   1.000
_cell.length_c   1.000
_cell.angle_alpha   90.00
_cell.angle_beta   90.00
_cell.angle_gamma   90.00
#
_symmetry.space_group_name_H-M   'P 1'
#
loop_
_entity.id
_entity.type
_entity.pdbx_description
1 polymer ?
#
loop_
_entity_poly.entity_id
_entity_poly.type
_entity_poly.pdbx_seq_one_letter_code
_entity_poly.pdbx_strand_id
1 'polypeptide(L)'
;FSDKEYEDAGFKVTNDLSDCDVLLGVKEVPVDYLIPNKKYFFFSHTIKKQPYNRKLLQAILEKKIDLLDHETIIKENGARLIGFGRYAGLVGTYNGFRAIGLKEDLYELPKVETLADLDEMKNELDKITLPNIKITLSGSGKVAYGAKEILDHLGVKQVSDALYLTSKFTEPVYCLIDVMEYNKRSDGKVGDKYAFYKDPSSYISNFMPYAKETDFFIAGHFYGDGAPYLFTREDAKKKEFNIKYVADISCDVNGPVASTIRPSTIADPIYGYDPITESEVDYKSNNAITVMAVDNLPCELPKDASEGFGDMFLEHVIPAFYNNDTNGILDRAQMTSNGKLTERYSYLQDYVDGKE
;
A
#
# COMPACT_ATOMS: atom_id res chain seq x y z
N PHE A 1 -21.74 -4.53 -3.05
CA PHE A 1 -22.56 -5.65 -3.55
C PHE A 1 -23.50 -6.10 -2.46
N SER A 2 -24.78 -6.19 -2.80
CA SER A 2 -25.89 -6.67 -1.99
C SER A 2 -26.21 -8.12 -2.32
N ASP A 3 -26.89 -8.83 -1.43
CA ASP A 3 -27.35 -10.21 -1.66
C ASP A 3 -28.16 -10.32 -2.96
N LYS A 4 -28.99 -9.31 -3.26
CA LYS A 4 -29.81 -9.27 -4.48
C LYS A 4 -28.96 -9.25 -5.76
N GLU A 5 -27.84 -8.55 -5.76
CA GLU A 5 -26.91 -8.54 -6.91
C GLU A 5 -26.31 -9.94 -7.15
N TYR A 6 -26.03 -10.70 -6.10
CA TYR A 6 -25.58 -12.10 -6.21
C TYR A 6 -26.70 -13.01 -6.73
N GLU A 7 -27.91 -12.88 -6.21
CA GLU A 7 -29.07 -13.67 -6.66
C GLU A 7 -29.39 -13.41 -8.15
N ASP A 8 -29.33 -12.15 -8.58
CA ASP A 8 -29.56 -11.76 -9.97
C ASP A 8 -28.50 -12.29 -10.93
N ALA A 9 -27.27 -12.48 -10.44
CA ALA A 9 -26.21 -13.16 -11.17
C ALA A 9 -26.32 -14.70 -11.13
N GLY A 10 -27.34 -15.25 -10.47
CA GLY A 10 -27.62 -16.68 -10.39
C GLY A 10 -26.90 -17.42 -9.26
N PHE A 11 -26.31 -16.70 -8.30
CA PHE A 11 -25.68 -17.31 -7.13
C PHE A 11 -26.72 -17.61 -6.04
N LYS A 12 -26.51 -18.72 -5.33
CA LYS A 12 -27.29 -19.06 -4.13
C LYS A 12 -26.74 -18.28 -2.94
N VAL A 13 -27.52 -17.36 -2.39
CA VAL A 13 -27.21 -16.70 -1.11
C VAL A 13 -27.59 -17.63 0.04
N THR A 14 -26.66 -17.90 0.96
CA THR A 14 -26.85 -18.84 2.07
C THR A 14 -25.98 -18.45 3.27
N ASN A 15 -26.47 -18.74 4.47
CA ASN A 15 -25.71 -18.61 5.72
C ASN A 15 -25.01 -19.92 6.13
N ASP A 16 -25.32 -21.02 5.46
CA ASP A 16 -24.66 -22.32 5.66
C ASP A 16 -23.63 -22.54 4.53
N LEU A 17 -22.36 -22.65 4.92
CA LEU A 17 -21.21 -22.88 4.05
C LEU A 17 -20.60 -24.29 4.23
N SER A 18 -21.28 -25.18 4.96
CA SER A 18 -20.76 -26.50 5.32
C SER A 18 -20.53 -27.42 4.11
N ASP A 19 -21.29 -27.22 3.03
CA ASP A 19 -21.18 -27.94 1.77
C ASP A 19 -20.06 -27.45 0.84
N CYS A 20 -19.48 -26.28 1.11
CA CYS A 20 -18.43 -25.67 0.29
C CYS A 20 -17.06 -26.30 0.54
N ASP A 21 -16.30 -26.61 -0.52
CA ASP A 21 -14.92 -27.15 -0.38
C ASP A 21 -13.86 -26.05 -0.20
N VAL A 22 -14.10 -24.89 -0.82
CA VAL A 22 -13.22 -23.73 -0.85
C VAL A 22 -13.99 -22.51 -0.37
N LEU A 23 -13.42 -21.79 0.59
CA LEU A 23 -13.98 -20.57 1.17
C LEU A 23 -13.07 -19.39 0.81
N LEU A 24 -13.62 -18.42 0.09
CA LEU A 24 -12.91 -17.23 -0.35
C LEU A 24 -13.35 -16.03 0.49
N GLY A 25 -12.37 -15.33 1.07
CA GLY A 25 -12.56 -14.08 1.78
C GLY A 25 -11.43 -13.10 1.48
N VAL A 26 -11.62 -11.84 1.88
CA VAL A 26 -10.56 -10.84 1.80
C VAL A 26 -9.75 -10.85 3.10
N LYS A 27 -10.41 -10.69 4.24
CA LYS A 27 -9.78 -10.58 5.57
C LYS A 27 -9.86 -11.89 6.35
N GLU A 28 -9.12 -11.94 7.47
CA GLU A 28 -9.17 -13.03 8.43
C GLU A 28 -10.60 -13.36 8.91
N VAL A 29 -10.84 -14.65 9.13
CA VAL A 29 -12.10 -15.16 9.66
C VAL A 29 -11.96 -15.32 11.19
N PRO A 30 -12.94 -14.86 12.00
CA PRO A 30 -12.94 -15.12 13.42
C PRO A 30 -12.79 -16.62 13.73
N VAL A 31 -11.98 -16.96 14.74
CA VAL A 31 -11.66 -18.35 15.10
C VAL A 31 -12.91 -19.22 15.30
N ASP A 32 -13.94 -18.65 15.91
CA ASP A 32 -15.20 -19.34 16.22
C ASP A 32 -16.04 -19.66 14.96
N TYR A 33 -15.76 -19.00 13.83
CA TYR A 33 -16.44 -19.21 12.55
C TYR A 33 -15.66 -20.12 11.59
N LEU A 34 -14.47 -20.59 11.99
CA LEU A 34 -13.69 -21.52 11.17
C LEU A 34 -14.33 -22.91 11.12
N ILE A 35 -14.61 -23.37 9.91
CA ILE A 35 -15.12 -24.71 9.59
C ILE A 35 -13.93 -25.66 9.40
N PRO A 36 -13.82 -26.76 10.17
CA PRO A 36 -12.71 -27.70 10.04
C PRO A 36 -12.64 -28.43 8.69
N ASN A 37 -11.43 -28.83 8.31
CA ASN A 37 -11.13 -29.62 7.10
C ASN A 37 -11.58 -28.97 5.78
N LYS A 38 -11.47 -27.64 5.68
CA LYS A 38 -11.79 -26.86 4.46
C LYS A 38 -10.54 -26.16 3.92
N LYS A 39 -10.63 -25.69 2.68
CA LYS A 39 -9.63 -24.79 2.07
C LYS A 39 -10.08 -23.34 2.22
N TYR A 40 -9.19 -22.48 2.69
CA TYR A 40 -9.48 -21.06 2.87
C TYR A 40 -8.50 -20.20 2.07
N PHE A 41 -9.03 -19.14 1.44
CA PHE A 41 -8.24 -18.05 0.87
C PHE A 41 -8.58 -16.75 1.55
N PHE A 42 -7.61 -16.12 2.21
CA PHE A 42 -7.71 -14.77 2.75
C PHE A 42 -6.33 -14.21 3.09
N PHE A 43 -6.23 -12.90 3.35
CA PHE A 43 -5.04 -12.30 3.96
C PHE A 43 -5.00 -12.68 5.43
N SER A 44 -4.14 -13.62 5.83
CA SER A 44 -4.11 -14.10 7.22
C SER A 44 -3.37 -13.17 8.16
N HIS A 45 -2.47 -12.33 7.61
CA HIS A 45 -1.54 -11.52 8.38
C HIS A 45 -0.78 -12.36 9.43
N THR A 46 -0.26 -13.53 9.03
CA THR A 46 0.56 -14.40 9.91
C THR A 46 1.99 -14.59 9.42
N ILE A 47 2.25 -14.35 8.12
CA ILE A 47 3.54 -14.56 7.45
C ILE A 47 4.68 -13.76 8.11
N LYS A 48 4.37 -12.59 8.67
CA LYS A 48 5.32 -11.69 9.35
C LYS A 48 5.23 -11.81 10.88
N LYS A 49 4.70 -12.93 11.38
CA LYS A 49 4.61 -13.24 12.83
C LYS A 49 3.81 -12.19 13.61
N GLN A 50 2.75 -11.63 13.02
CA GLN A 50 1.94 -10.60 13.67
C GLN A 50 1.27 -11.16 14.94
N PRO A 51 1.51 -10.61 16.14
CA PRO A 51 1.10 -11.26 17.39
C PRO A 51 -0.41 -11.50 17.52
N TYR A 52 -1.24 -10.61 16.97
CA TYR A 52 -2.70 -10.68 17.10
C TYR A 52 -3.32 -11.89 16.37
N ASN A 53 -2.71 -12.37 15.27
CA ASN A 53 -3.21 -13.50 14.48
C ASN A 53 -2.53 -14.84 14.79
N ARG A 54 -1.75 -14.93 15.88
CA ARG A 54 -1.15 -16.21 16.28
C ARG A 54 -2.19 -17.27 16.60
N LYS A 55 -3.23 -16.86 17.37
CA LYS A 55 -4.35 -17.73 17.73
C LYS A 55 -5.13 -18.22 16.51
N LEU A 56 -5.23 -17.38 15.48
CA LEU A 56 -5.86 -17.76 14.21
C LEU A 56 -5.09 -18.90 13.54
N LEU A 57 -3.76 -18.77 13.40
CA LEU A 57 -2.93 -19.81 12.79
C LEU A 57 -2.96 -21.12 13.59
N GLN A 58 -2.93 -21.04 14.93
CA GLN A 58 -3.10 -22.21 15.80
C GLN A 58 -4.43 -22.93 15.54
N ALA A 59 -5.53 -22.17 15.48
CA ALA A 59 -6.86 -22.73 15.21
C ALA A 59 -6.96 -23.36 13.82
N ILE A 60 -6.34 -22.75 12.81
CA ILE A 60 -6.26 -23.28 11.44
C ILE A 60 -5.57 -24.66 11.43
N LEU A 61 -4.45 -24.78 12.13
CA LEU A 61 -3.72 -26.05 12.24
C LEU A 61 -4.53 -27.11 13.00
N GLU A 62 -5.11 -26.76 14.15
CA GLU A 62 -5.94 -27.67 14.95
C GLU A 62 -7.14 -28.20 14.15
N LYS A 63 -7.82 -27.31 13.42
CA LYS A 63 -8.98 -27.62 12.58
C LYS A 63 -8.62 -28.27 11.24
N LYS A 64 -7.32 -28.53 10.99
CA LYS A 64 -6.80 -29.11 9.73
C LYS A 64 -7.27 -28.35 8.49
N ILE A 65 -7.26 -27.02 8.59
CA ILE A 65 -7.60 -26.14 7.48
C ILE A 65 -6.37 -26.02 6.57
N ASP A 66 -6.61 -26.09 5.26
CA ASP A 66 -5.64 -25.75 4.23
C ASP A 66 -5.76 -24.24 3.95
N LEU A 67 -4.85 -23.44 4.51
CA LEU A 67 -4.82 -22.00 4.34
C LEU A 67 -3.96 -21.65 3.12
N LEU A 68 -4.55 -20.93 2.17
CA LEU A 68 -3.86 -20.32 1.03
C LEU A 68 -3.90 -18.81 1.20
N ASP A 69 -2.76 -18.18 1.49
CA ASP A 69 -2.73 -16.75 1.80
C ASP A 69 -2.63 -15.91 0.52
N HIS A 70 -3.51 -14.91 0.38
CA HIS A 70 -3.49 -14.01 -0.79
C HIS A 70 -2.19 -13.21 -0.91
N GLU A 71 -1.45 -12.96 0.18
CA GLU A 71 -0.17 -12.23 0.16
C GLU A 71 0.93 -13.03 -0.55
N THR A 72 0.80 -14.36 -0.61
CA THR A 72 1.80 -15.27 -1.20
C THR A 72 1.40 -15.82 -2.56
N ILE A 73 0.35 -15.27 -3.16
CA ILE A 73 0.01 -15.47 -4.58
C ILE A 73 0.97 -14.64 -5.43
N ILE A 74 2.12 -15.26 -5.71
CA ILE A 74 3.29 -14.65 -6.38
C ILE A 74 3.73 -15.47 -7.59
N LYS A 75 4.42 -14.82 -8.53
CA LYS A 75 5.18 -15.47 -9.62
C LYS A 75 6.43 -16.18 -9.06
N GLU A 76 7.08 -17.00 -9.88
CA GLU A 76 8.33 -17.67 -9.53
C GLU A 76 9.44 -16.71 -9.09
N ASN A 77 9.49 -15.52 -9.70
CA ASN A 77 10.45 -14.47 -9.35
C ASN A 77 10.06 -13.67 -8.07
N GLY A 78 9.01 -14.08 -7.37
CA GLY A 78 8.52 -13.44 -6.15
C GLY A 78 7.57 -12.25 -6.37
N ALA A 79 7.32 -11.83 -7.62
CA ALA A 79 6.43 -10.71 -7.89
C ALA A 79 4.97 -11.06 -7.57
N ARG A 80 4.31 -10.23 -6.75
CA ARG A 80 2.93 -10.43 -6.33
C ARG A 80 1.93 -10.22 -7.47
N LEU A 81 1.03 -11.18 -7.65
CA LEU A 81 0.06 -11.20 -8.75
C LEU A 81 -1.19 -10.41 -8.40
N ILE A 82 -1.74 -10.58 -7.19
CA ILE A 82 -3.00 -9.97 -6.76
C ILE A 82 -2.78 -9.02 -5.58
N GLY A 83 -3.62 -8.00 -5.44
CA GLY A 83 -3.61 -7.11 -4.28
C GLY A 83 -4.04 -5.69 -4.59
N PHE A 84 -4.29 -4.91 -3.54
CA PHE A 84 -5.01 -3.63 -3.63
C PHE A 84 -4.13 -2.40 -3.91
N GLY A 85 -2.87 -2.60 -4.29
CA GLY A 85 -1.90 -1.50 -4.41
C GLY A 85 -2.34 -0.36 -5.34
N ARG A 86 -2.95 -0.69 -6.49
CA ARG A 86 -3.47 0.33 -7.43
C ARG A 86 -4.48 1.26 -6.74
N TYR A 87 -5.44 0.70 -6.03
CA TYR A 87 -6.49 1.45 -5.33
C TYR A 87 -5.93 2.28 -4.17
N ALA A 88 -4.95 1.74 -3.44
CA ALA A 88 -4.24 2.53 -2.43
C ALA A 88 -3.55 3.75 -3.06
N GLY A 89 -2.92 3.59 -4.23
CA GLY A 89 -2.33 4.68 -5.01
C GLY A 89 -3.34 5.74 -5.43
N LEU A 90 -4.49 5.31 -5.98
CA LEU A 90 -5.58 6.17 -6.43
C LEU A 90 -6.16 7.00 -5.27
N VAL A 91 -6.64 6.32 -4.22
CA VAL A 91 -7.28 6.96 -3.06
C VAL A 91 -6.27 7.78 -2.27
N GLY A 92 -5.06 7.27 -2.06
CA GLY A 92 -4.01 8.00 -1.32
C GLY A 92 -3.59 9.30 -2.00
N THR A 93 -3.48 9.29 -3.33
CA THR A 93 -3.14 10.51 -4.07
C THR A 93 -4.29 11.51 -4.06
N TYR A 94 -5.52 11.03 -4.24
CA TYR A 94 -6.73 11.86 -4.10
C TYR A 94 -6.79 12.50 -2.71
N ASN A 95 -6.61 11.72 -1.64
CA ASN A 95 -6.65 12.23 -0.26
C ASN A 95 -5.49 13.19 0.03
N GLY A 96 -4.33 13.02 -0.60
CA GLY A 96 -3.24 13.99 -0.56
C GLY A 96 -3.62 15.35 -1.17
N PHE A 97 -4.24 15.36 -2.36
CA PHE A 97 -4.76 16.60 -2.95
C PHE A 97 -5.89 17.21 -2.11
N ARG A 98 -6.78 16.38 -1.56
CA ARG A 98 -7.81 16.83 -0.62
C ARG A 98 -7.19 17.52 0.60
N ALA A 99 -6.11 16.96 1.15
CA ALA A 99 -5.39 17.55 2.27
C ALA A 99 -4.79 18.93 1.92
N ILE A 100 -4.22 19.06 0.72
CA ILE A 100 -3.71 20.34 0.21
C ILE A 100 -4.84 21.37 0.07
N GLY A 101 -5.96 20.98 -0.54
CA GLY A 101 -7.14 21.85 -0.70
C GLY A 101 -7.66 22.39 0.62
N LEU A 102 -7.78 21.53 1.63
CA LEU A 102 -8.21 21.90 2.99
C LEU A 102 -7.17 22.76 3.74
N LYS A 103 -5.88 22.45 3.58
CA LYS A 103 -4.78 23.16 4.24
C LYS A 103 -4.66 24.59 3.74
N GLU A 104 -4.72 24.77 2.42
CA GLU A 104 -4.47 26.04 1.75
C GLU A 104 -5.76 26.82 1.44
N ASP A 105 -6.93 26.27 1.81
CA ASP A 105 -8.26 26.81 1.52
C ASP A 105 -8.45 27.10 0.00
N LEU A 106 -7.94 26.22 -0.85
CA LEU A 106 -7.93 26.37 -2.32
C LEU A 106 -9.15 25.76 -3.01
N TYR A 107 -9.59 24.60 -2.55
CA TYR A 107 -10.70 23.84 -3.10
C TYR A 107 -11.16 22.78 -2.08
N GLU A 108 -12.37 22.27 -2.28
CA GLU A 108 -12.93 21.21 -1.47
C GLU A 108 -13.13 19.95 -2.31
N LEU A 109 -12.56 18.84 -1.85
CA LEU A 109 -12.81 17.51 -2.38
C LEU A 109 -13.61 16.72 -1.34
N PRO A 110 -14.72 16.05 -1.74
CA PRO A 110 -15.46 15.17 -0.84
C PRO A 110 -14.57 14.00 -0.39
N LYS A 111 -14.94 13.36 0.72
CA LYS A 111 -14.27 12.13 1.13
C LYS A 111 -14.57 11.01 0.13
N VAL A 112 -13.58 10.17 -0.18
CA VAL A 112 -13.76 9.11 -1.18
C VAL A 112 -14.85 8.13 -0.75
N GLU A 113 -14.98 7.82 0.54
CA GLU A 113 -16.05 6.95 1.08
C GLU A 113 -17.49 7.43 0.79
N THR A 114 -17.66 8.70 0.41
CA THR A 114 -18.97 9.28 0.06
C THR A 114 -19.28 9.21 -1.43
N LEU A 115 -18.32 8.77 -2.25
CA LEU A 115 -18.44 8.64 -3.70
C LEU A 115 -18.79 7.20 -4.08
N ALA A 116 -19.55 7.05 -5.16
CA ALA A 116 -20.06 5.76 -5.61
C ALA A 116 -18.97 4.85 -6.19
N ASP A 117 -18.05 5.42 -6.97
CA ASP A 117 -16.99 4.69 -7.67
C ASP A 117 -15.85 5.61 -8.18
N LEU A 118 -14.88 5.00 -8.87
CA LEU A 118 -13.70 5.68 -9.40
C LEU A 118 -14.05 6.80 -10.39
N ASP A 119 -15.12 6.63 -11.17
CA ASP A 119 -15.54 7.62 -12.16
C ASP A 119 -16.09 8.87 -11.46
N GLU A 120 -16.90 8.71 -10.41
CA GLU A 120 -17.32 9.84 -9.59
C GLU A 120 -16.14 10.53 -8.89
N MET A 121 -15.17 9.76 -8.37
CA MET A 121 -13.93 10.32 -7.80
C MET A 121 -13.14 11.16 -8.82
N LYS A 122 -13.05 10.71 -10.07
CA LYS A 122 -12.40 11.46 -11.15
C LYS A 122 -13.20 12.71 -11.55
N ASN A 123 -14.52 12.64 -11.57
CA ASN A 123 -15.37 13.80 -11.83
C ASN A 123 -15.20 14.90 -10.77
N GLU A 124 -14.92 14.56 -9.51
CA GLU A 124 -14.59 15.54 -8.48
C GLU A 124 -13.20 16.18 -8.71
N LEU A 125 -12.22 15.40 -9.18
CA LEU A 125 -10.91 15.92 -9.57
C LEU A 125 -10.98 16.88 -10.76
N ASP A 126 -11.93 16.68 -11.69
CA ASP A 126 -12.12 17.59 -12.84
C ASP A 126 -12.57 19.00 -12.43
N LYS A 127 -13.06 19.18 -11.18
CA LYS A 127 -13.56 20.46 -10.67
C LYS A 127 -12.47 21.32 -10.04
N ILE A 128 -11.29 20.76 -9.75
CA ILE A 128 -10.22 21.49 -9.06
C ILE A 128 -9.21 22.06 -10.05
N THR A 129 -8.53 23.14 -9.65
CA THR A 129 -7.37 23.66 -10.36
C THR A 129 -6.18 23.63 -9.42
N LEU A 130 -5.10 22.98 -9.84
CA LEU A 130 -3.90 22.86 -9.03
C LEU A 130 -3.08 24.15 -9.07
N PRO A 131 -2.55 24.61 -7.92
CA PRO A 131 -1.53 25.66 -7.92
C PRO A 131 -0.25 25.13 -8.56
N ASN A 132 0.67 26.02 -8.94
CA ASN A 132 2.00 25.60 -9.37
C ASN A 132 2.71 24.85 -8.23
N ILE A 133 2.85 23.53 -8.37
CA ILE A 133 3.33 22.62 -7.34
C ILE A 133 4.30 21.60 -7.94
N LYS A 134 5.42 21.35 -7.23
CA LYS A 134 6.37 20.30 -7.60
C LYS A 134 6.13 19.05 -6.76
N ILE A 135 5.87 17.94 -7.44
CA ILE A 135 5.50 16.67 -6.82
C ILE A 135 6.59 15.63 -7.05
N THR A 136 7.03 14.97 -5.98
CA THR A 136 7.83 13.74 -6.11
C THR A 136 6.95 12.55 -5.78
N LEU A 137 6.84 11.61 -6.71
CA LEU A 137 6.22 10.31 -6.51
C LEU A 137 7.32 9.26 -6.47
N SER A 138 7.36 8.47 -5.41
CA SER A 138 8.36 7.40 -5.25
C SER A 138 7.76 6.02 -5.52
N GLY A 139 8.57 5.13 -6.11
CA GLY A 139 8.27 3.72 -6.31
C GLY A 139 7.94 3.34 -7.76
N SER A 140 7.98 2.04 -8.02
CA SER A 140 7.72 1.42 -9.34
C SER A 140 6.68 0.29 -9.28
N GLY A 141 5.93 0.22 -8.17
CA GLY A 141 4.89 -0.80 -7.92
C GLY A 141 3.47 -0.32 -8.22
N LYS A 142 2.49 -1.20 -7.95
CA LYS A 142 1.06 -0.93 -8.18
C LYS A 142 0.56 0.36 -7.50
N VAL A 143 1.09 0.68 -6.31
CA VAL A 143 0.79 1.93 -5.59
C VAL A 143 1.23 3.15 -6.36
N ALA A 144 2.52 3.21 -6.76
CA ALA A 144 3.04 4.32 -7.54
C ALA A 144 2.30 4.49 -8.87
N TYR A 145 1.96 3.41 -9.57
CA TYR A 145 1.19 3.53 -10.82
C TYR A 145 -0.26 3.97 -10.59
N GLY A 146 -0.92 3.54 -9.51
CA GLY A 146 -2.24 4.08 -9.14
C GLY A 146 -2.19 5.57 -8.79
N ALA A 147 -1.12 6.02 -8.12
CA ALA A 147 -0.89 7.45 -7.87
C ALA A 147 -0.66 8.24 -9.17
N LYS A 148 0.12 7.65 -10.09
CA LYS A 148 0.37 8.19 -11.42
C LYS A 148 -0.94 8.39 -12.20
N GLU A 149 -1.89 7.46 -12.11
CA GLU A 149 -3.20 7.60 -12.77
C GLU A 149 -3.92 8.90 -12.34
N ILE A 150 -3.85 9.29 -11.07
CA ILE A 150 -4.45 10.54 -10.57
C ILE A 150 -3.68 11.76 -11.06
N LEU A 151 -2.34 11.71 -11.02
CA LEU A 151 -1.50 12.80 -11.51
C LEU A 151 -1.72 13.04 -13.01
N ASP A 152 -1.82 11.97 -13.80
CA ASP A 152 -2.11 12.03 -15.23
C ASP A 152 -3.52 12.57 -15.49
N HIS A 153 -4.52 12.13 -14.70
CA HIS A 153 -5.91 12.61 -14.79
C HIS A 153 -6.01 14.12 -14.55
N LEU A 154 -5.28 14.63 -13.54
CA LEU A 154 -5.19 16.06 -13.25
C LEU A 154 -4.32 16.85 -14.24
N GLY A 155 -3.75 16.20 -15.26
CA GLY A 155 -2.88 16.84 -16.25
C GLY A 155 -1.53 17.30 -15.71
N VAL A 156 -1.08 16.78 -14.56
CA VAL A 156 0.24 17.12 -13.99
C VAL A 156 1.31 16.50 -14.87
N LYS A 157 2.21 17.33 -15.39
CA LYS A 157 3.20 16.88 -16.37
C LYS A 157 4.34 16.10 -15.72
N GLN A 158 4.58 14.88 -16.19
CA GLN A 158 5.77 14.12 -15.81
C GLN A 158 7.03 14.74 -16.41
N VAL A 159 8.07 14.90 -15.59
CA VAL A 159 9.40 15.33 -16.03
C VAL A 159 10.49 14.36 -15.57
N SER A 160 11.63 14.37 -16.24
CA SER A 160 12.80 13.57 -15.82
C SER A 160 13.39 14.10 -14.51
N ASP A 161 14.12 13.24 -13.81
CA ASP A 161 14.90 13.58 -12.62
C ASP A 161 15.83 14.79 -12.84
N ALA A 162 16.57 14.79 -13.96
CA ALA A 162 17.48 15.86 -14.30
C ALA A 162 16.75 17.20 -14.47
N LEU A 163 15.62 17.21 -15.18
CA LEU A 163 14.84 18.44 -15.38
C LEU A 163 14.19 18.87 -14.05
N TYR A 164 13.66 17.93 -13.28
CA TYR A 164 13.04 18.20 -11.98
C TYR A 164 14.00 18.88 -11.00
N LEU A 165 15.26 18.42 -10.96
CA LEU A 165 16.27 18.93 -10.02
C LEU A 165 16.94 20.23 -10.48
N THR A 166 16.90 20.57 -11.77
CA THR A 166 17.66 21.70 -12.33
C THR A 166 16.80 22.84 -12.86
N SER A 167 15.50 22.61 -13.10
CA SER A 167 14.62 23.58 -13.74
C SER A 167 13.58 24.16 -12.78
N LYS A 168 13.13 25.38 -13.13
CA LYS A 168 11.96 26.01 -12.52
C LYS A 168 10.79 25.91 -13.49
N PHE A 169 9.61 25.65 -12.93
CA PHE A 169 8.38 25.42 -13.67
C PHE A 169 7.35 26.47 -13.30
N THR A 170 6.48 26.80 -14.26
CA THR A 170 5.35 27.72 -14.08
C THR A 170 4.01 26.99 -14.08
N GLU A 171 4.05 25.66 -14.20
CA GLU A 171 2.94 24.73 -14.24
C GLU A 171 3.21 23.57 -13.26
N PRO A 172 2.17 22.89 -12.75
CA PRO A 172 2.34 21.69 -11.93
C PRO A 172 3.13 20.62 -12.67
N VAL A 173 4.14 20.05 -12.00
CA VAL A 173 4.94 18.94 -12.54
C VAL A 173 5.16 17.87 -11.49
N TYR A 174 5.35 16.63 -11.94
CA TYR A 174 5.79 15.55 -11.08
C TYR A 174 7.01 14.80 -11.63
N CYS A 175 7.82 14.28 -10.72
CA CYS A 175 8.89 13.34 -11.03
C CYS A 175 8.58 11.99 -10.39
N LEU A 176 8.68 10.92 -11.18
CA LEU A 176 8.58 9.54 -10.71
C LEU A 176 10.01 9.02 -10.48
N ILE A 177 10.33 8.70 -9.23
CA ILE A 177 11.65 8.22 -8.82
C ILE A 177 11.59 6.78 -8.33
N ASP A 178 12.61 5.98 -8.61
CA ASP A 178 12.72 4.58 -8.19
C ASP A 178 13.89 4.39 -7.20
N VAL A 179 14.08 3.16 -6.75
CA VAL A 179 14.96 2.80 -5.64
C VAL A 179 16.40 3.30 -5.77
N MET A 180 16.91 3.44 -7.00
CA MET A 180 18.29 3.90 -7.26
C MET A 180 18.41 5.42 -7.40
N GLU A 181 17.30 6.14 -7.54
CA GLU A 181 17.30 7.60 -7.48
C GLU A 181 17.34 8.09 -6.04
N TYR A 182 16.57 7.45 -5.14
CA TYR A 182 16.51 7.82 -3.72
C TYR A 182 17.46 7.04 -2.81
N ASN A 183 18.20 6.05 -3.32
CA ASN A 183 19.33 5.41 -2.61
C ASN A 183 20.58 5.38 -3.47
N LYS A 184 21.75 5.44 -2.83
CA LYS A 184 23.04 5.23 -3.50
C LYS A 184 23.98 4.42 -2.64
N ARG A 185 24.98 3.79 -3.26
CA ARG A 185 26.01 3.06 -2.52
C ARG A 185 26.89 4.04 -1.72
N SER A 186 27.22 3.64 -0.50
CA SER A 186 28.12 4.41 0.37
C SER A 186 29.56 4.47 -0.17
N ASP A 187 29.98 3.49 -0.97
CA ASP A 187 31.30 3.42 -1.61
C ASP A 187 31.41 4.20 -2.94
N GLY A 188 30.33 4.91 -3.34
CA GLY A 188 30.28 5.73 -4.55
C GLY A 188 30.17 4.96 -5.87
N LYS A 189 30.06 3.62 -5.85
CA LYS A 189 29.80 2.83 -7.06
C LYS A 189 28.34 2.94 -7.50
N VAL A 190 28.08 2.52 -8.73
CA VAL A 190 26.72 2.41 -9.28
C VAL A 190 25.91 1.39 -8.45
N GLY A 191 24.69 1.79 -8.06
CA GLY A 191 23.78 0.94 -7.31
C GLY A 191 23.16 -0.17 -8.16
N ASP A 192 22.75 -1.25 -7.48
CA ASP A 192 21.99 -2.35 -8.08
C ASP A 192 20.74 -2.60 -7.23
N LYS A 193 19.56 -2.49 -7.85
CA LYS A 193 18.28 -2.62 -7.15
C LYS A 193 18.05 -4.00 -6.54
N TYR A 194 18.48 -5.07 -7.20
CA TYR A 194 18.29 -6.43 -6.69
C TYR A 194 19.24 -6.71 -5.54
N ALA A 195 20.47 -6.19 -5.60
CA ALA A 195 21.38 -6.21 -4.46
C ALA A 195 20.82 -5.42 -3.27
N PHE A 196 20.23 -4.23 -3.51
CA PHE A 196 19.56 -3.43 -2.48
C PHE A 196 18.42 -4.20 -1.81
N TYR A 197 17.52 -4.83 -2.59
CA TYR A 197 16.41 -5.61 -2.03
C TYR A 197 16.87 -6.82 -1.21
N LYS A 198 18.05 -7.36 -1.52
CA LYS A 198 18.62 -8.48 -0.76
C LYS A 198 19.31 -8.01 0.52
N ASP A 199 20.07 -6.92 0.45
CA ASP A 199 20.81 -6.35 1.58
C ASP A 199 21.05 -4.84 1.35
N PRO A 200 20.30 -3.96 2.04
CA PRO A 200 20.43 -2.53 1.88
C PRO A 200 21.58 -1.92 2.71
N SER A 201 22.32 -2.71 3.50
CA SER A 201 23.32 -2.20 4.46
C SER A 201 24.46 -1.36 3.84
N SER A 202 24.76 -1.59 2.57
CA SER A 202 25.79 -0.85 1.83
C SER A 202 25.28 0.43 1.15
N TYR A 203 24.01 0.79 1.37
CA TYR A 203 23.36 1.94 0.77
C TYR A 203 23.06 3.04 1.79
N ILE A 204 23.01 4.27 1.29
CA ILE A 204 22.61 5.47 2.03
C ILE A 204 21.55 6.23 1.24
N SER A 205 20.77 7.06 1.94
CA SER A 205 19.77 7.92 1.30
C SER A 205 20.40 8.87 0.29
N ASN A 206 19.71 9.04 -0.83
CA ASN A 206 19.98 10.03 -1.86
C ASN A 206 18.73 10.89 -2.15
N PHE A 207 17.80 10.97 -1.21
CA PHE A 207 16.52 11.64 -1.43
C PHE A 207 16.57 13.16 -1.20
N MET A 208 17.52 13.67 -0.41
CA MET A 208 17.60 15.11 -0.11
C MET A 208 17.63 16.05 -1.33
N PRO A 209 18.29 15.74 -2.46
CA PRO A 209 18.16 16.53 -3.69
C PRO A 209 16.70 16.75 -4.12
N TYR A 210 15.85 15.72 -4.00
CA TYR A 210 14.42 15.81 -4.30
C TYR A 210 13.66 16.57 -3.21
N ALA A 211 13.97 16.32 -1.94
CA ALA A 211 13.31 17.00 -0.81
C ALA A 211 13.47 18.54 -0.84
N LYS A 212 14.56 19.05 -1.42
CA LYS A 212 14.80 20.50 -1.61
C LYS A 212 13.93 21.13 -2.69
N GLU A 213 13.49 20.34 -3.66
CA GLU A 213 12.79 20.80 -4.87
C GLU A 213 11.32 20.37 -4.91
N THR A 214 10.84 19.70 -3.86
CA THR A 214 9.49 19.12 -3.78
C THR A 214 8.65 19.89 -2.79
N ASP A 215 7.42 20.24 -3.17
CA ASP A 215 6.40 20.77 -2.26
C ASP A 215 5.52 19.63 -1.71
N PHE A 216 5.13 18.69 -2.57
CA PHE A 216 4.26 17.56 -2.24
C PHE A 216 4.95 16.23 -2.53
N PHE A 217 5.11 15.41 -1.51
CA PHE A 217 5.68 14.07 -1.64
C PHE A 217 4.61 12.99 -1.54
N ILE A 218 4.56 12.10 -2.53
CA ILE A 218 3.70 10.92 -2.54
C ILE A 218 4.58 9.68 -2.37
N ALA A 219 4.40 8.97 -1.25
CA ALA A 219 5.16 7.77 -0.93
C ALA A 219 4.44 6.53 -1.49
N GLY A 220 4.93 5.99 -2.61
CA GLY A 220 4.50 4.70 -3.17
C GLY A 220 5.65 3.69 -3.26
N HIS A 221 6.72 3.94 -2.51
CA HIS A 221 7.96 3.16 -2.57
C HIS A 221 7.86 1.86 -1.78
N PHE A 222 8.79 0.97 -2.07
CA PHE A 222 9.07 -0.18 -1.23
C PHE A 222 10.05 0.24 -0.12
N TYR A 223 9.73 -0.13 1.12
CA TYR A 223 10.63 -0.03 2.26
C TYR A 223 10.86 -1.41 2.87
N GLY A 224 12.12 -1.81 2.97
CA GLY A 224 12.53 -3.10 3.56
C GLY A 224 13.31 -2.88 4.86
N ASP A 225 13.36 -3.91 5.69
CA ASP A 225 14.11 -3.87 6.95
C ASP A 225 15.57 -3.46 6.71
N GLY A 226 16.04 -2.46 7.46
CA GLY A 226 17.40 -1.92 7.35
C GLY A 226 17.64 -0.97 6.17
N ALA A 227 16.63 -0.67 5.35
CA ALA A 227 16.76 0.32 4.30
C ALA A 227 16.92 1.75 4.87
N PRO A 228 17.70 2.63 4.22
CA PRO A 228 17.81 4.02 4.62
C PRO A 228 16.47 4.74 4.60
N TYR A 229 16.31 5.73 5.48
CA TYR A 229 15.19 6.66 5.42
C TYR A 229 15.22 7.43 4.10
N LEU A 230 14.06 7.77 3.54
CA LEU A 230 13.99 8.76 2.48
C LEU A 230 14.42 10.11 3.08
N PHE A 231 13.75 10.57 4.14
CA PHE A 231 14.24 11.70 4.92
C PHE A 231 14.05 11.45 6.41
N THR A 232 15.03 11.89 7.20
CA THR A 232 15.04 11.77 8.66
C THR A 232 14.41 12.99 9.33
N ARG A 233 14.17 12.94 10.64
CA ARG A 233 13.73 14.10 11.42
C ARG A 233 14.73 15.25 11.35
N GLU A 234 16.02 14.93 11.34
CA GLU A 234 17.10 15.92 11.17
C GLU A 234 17.10 16.53 9.77
N ASP A 235 16.73 15.78 8.75
CA ASP A 235 16.56 16.33 7.40
C ASP A 235 15.40 17.33 7.34
N ALA A 236 14.26 16.98 7.95
CA ALA A 236 13.07 17.84 7.99
C ALA A 236 13.27 19.18 8.73
N LYS A 237 14.26 19.25 9.65
CA LYS A 237 14.65 20.50 10.34
C LYS A 237 15.52 21.43 9.49
N LYS A 238 16.09 20.94 8.38
CA LYS A 238 17.02 21.74 7.58
C LYS A 238 16.28 22.84 6.85
N LYS A 239 16.86 24.03 6.82
CA LYS A 239 16.33 25.21 6.09
C LYS A 239 16.04 24.93 4.60
N GLU A 240 16.79 24.01 4.00
CA GLU A 240 16.68 23.63 2.60
C GLU A 240 15.61 22.56 2.34
N PHE A 241 15.02 21.96 3.37
CA PHE A 241 13.93 21.01 3.22
C PHE A 241 12.64 21.74 2.82
N ASN A 242 12.03 21.36 1.69
CA ASN A 242 10.91 22.11 1.09
C ASN A 242 9.57 21.36 1.13
N ILE A 243 9.54 20.07 1.51
CA ILE A 243 8.30 19.29 1.52
C ILE A 243 7.34 19.86 2.57
N LYS A 244 6.14 20.26 2.11
CA LYS A 244 5.05 20.81 2.93
C LYS A 244 3.90 19.82 3.07
N TYR A 245 3.73 18.96 2.08
CA TYR A 245 2.63 17.99 2.03
C TYR A 245 3.20 16.60 1.81
N VAL A 246 2.66 15.62 2.53
CA VAL A 246 3.04 14.21 2.42
C VAL A 246 1.78 13.37 2.31
N ALA A 247 1.66 12.61 1.23
CA ALA A 247 0.74 11.50 1.12
C ALA A 247 1.55 10.21 1.27
N ASP A 248 1.62 9.71 2.50
CA ASP A 248 2.33 8.47 2.80
C ASP A 248 1.40 7.27 2.64
N ILE A 249 1.39 6.70 1.42
CA ILE A 249 0.52 5.58 1.07
C ILE A 249 1.07 4.24 1.59
N SER A 250 2.38 4.15 1.87
CA SER A 250 2.93 2.95 2.51
C SER A 250 2.59 2.91 4.00
N CYS A 251 2.44 4.08 4.63
CA CYS A 251 2.04 4.24 6.03
C CYS A 251 2.97 3.48 7.00
N ASP A 252 4.26 3.47 6.69
CA ASP A 252 5.29 2.87 7.52
C ASP A 252 5.61 3.80 8.71
N VAL A 253 4.92 3.58 9.83
CA VAL A 253 5.02 4.40 11.06
C VAL A 253 6.43 4.36 11.63
N ASN A 254 7.04 5.53 11.84
CA ASN A 254 8.46 5.66 12.20
C ASN A 254 9.40 4.93 11.21
N GLY A 255 8.96 4.80 9.97
CA GLY A 255 9.70 4.23 8.85
C GLY A 255 10.40 5.32 8.04
N PRO A 256 10.49 5.18 6.71
CA PRO A 256 11.38 5.97 5.86
C PRO A 256 10.98 7.44 5.68
N VAL A 257 9.75 7.80 6.06
CA VAL A 257 9.17 9.13 5.95
C VAL A 257 9.01 9.67 7.37
N ALA A 258 9.95 10.48 7.84
CA ALA A 258 10.03 10.84 9.26
C ALA A 258 8.81 11.59 9.82
N SER A 259 7.99 12.21 8.97
CA SER A 259 6.74 12.87 9.37
C SER A 259 5.57 11.89 9.62
N THR A 260 5.73 10.61 9.28
CA THR A 260 4.74 9.55 9.48
C THR A 260 4.87 8.97 10.90
N ILE A 261 4.27 9.67 11.87
CA ILE A 261 4.40 9.38 13.30
C ILE A 261 3.31 8.43 13.84
N ARG A 262 2.20 8.28 13.11
CA ARG A 262 1.10 7.36 13.40
C ARG A 262 0.28 7.10 12.13
N PRO A 263 -0.51 6.01 12.07
CA PRO A 263 -1.54 5.91 11.05
C PRO A 263 -2.65 6.93 11.33
N SER A 264 -3.24 7.45 10.26
CA SER A 264 -4.49 8.20 10.26
C SER A 264 -5.66 7.30 9.85
N THR A 265 -6.89 7.77 9.95
CA THR A 265 -8.08 6.95 9.69
C THR A 265 -8.92 7.56 8.58
N ILE A 266 -9.81 6.78 7.96
CA ILE A 266 -10.77 7.32 6.98
C ILE A 266 -11.64 8.44 7.59
N ALA A 267 -11.97 8.32 8.89
CA ALA A 267 -12.72 9.35 9.62
C ALA A 267 -11.91 10.65 9.76
N ASP A 268 -10.65 10.53 10.19
CA ASP A 268 -9.71 11.63 10.44
C ASP A 268 -8.38 11.39 9.68
N PRO A 269 -8.34 11.68 8.36
CA PRO A 269 -7.26 11.21 7.48
C PRO A 269 -6.02 12.12 7.45
N ILE A 270 -6.06 13.26 8.14
CA ILE A 270 -5.04 14.32 8.00
C ILE A 270 -4.58 14.79 9.38
N TYR A 271 -3.28 14.96 9.55
CA TYR A 271 -2.69 15.62 10.71
C TYR A 271 -1.50 16.50 10.28
N GLY A 272 -1.04 17.37 11.17
CA GLY A 272 0.16 18.17 10.98
C GLY A 272 1.34 17.58 11.75
N TYR A 273 2.53 17.57 11.14
CA TYR A 273 3.78 17.25 11.81
C TYR A 273 4.65 18.51 11.90
N ASP A 274 5.00 18.93 13.12
CA ASP A 274 5.95 20.03 13.33
C ASP A 274 7.38 19.45 13.37
N PRO A 275 8.25 19.79 12.39
CA PRO A 275 9.60 19.26 12.33
C PRO A 275 10.52 19.75 13.46
N ILE A 276 10.20 20.87 14.11
CA ILE A 276 11.02 21.42 15.20
C ILE A 276 10.77 20.69 16.50
N THR A 277 9.50 20.49 16.85
CA THR A 277 9.10 19.80 18.08
C THR A 277 8.98 18.28 17.89
N GLU A 278 9.01 17.79 16.65
CA GLU A 278 8.80 16.40 16.25
C GLU A 278 7.46 15.83 16.75
N SER A 279 6.45 16.69 16.81
CA SER A 279 5.16 16.38 17.43
C SER A 279 3.99 16.63 16.48
N GLU A 280 2.86 16.00 16.78
CA GLU A 280 1.61 16.25 16.09
C GLU A 280 1.08 17.63 16.44
N VAL A 281 0.69 18.37 15.42
CA VAL A 281 0.03 19.67 15.52
C VAL A 281 -1.18 19.68 14.59
N ASP A 282 -2.01 20.72 14.70
CA ASP A 282 -3.07 20.93 13.72
C ASP A 282 -2.46 21.08 12.32
N TYR A 283 -3.00 20.37 11.32
CA TYR A 283 -2.47 20.40 9.96
C TYR A 283 -2.48 21.81 9.37
N LYS A 284 -3.41 22.69 9.78
CA LYS A 284 -3.45 24.10 9.37
C LYS A 284 -2.35 24.98 9.97
N SER A 285 -1.58 24.50 10.95
CA SER A 285 -0.46 25.27 11.53
C SER A 285 0.59 25.66 10.47
N ASN A 286 1.08 26.91 10.48
CA ASN A 286 1.95 27.45 9.42
C ASN A 286 3.23 26.63 9.16
N ASN A 287 3.81 26.03 10.20
CA ASN A 287 5.05 25.25 10.10
C ASN A 287 4.80 23.74 10.00
N ALA A 288 3.55 23.29 9.91
CA ALA A 288 3.23 21.88 9.83
C ALA A 288 3.51 21.32 8.43
N ILE A 289 4.21 20.21 8.38
CA ILE A 289 4.12 19.28 7.26
C ILE A 289 2.74 18.61 7.36
N THR A 290 1.87 18.84 6.38
CA THR A 290 0.55 18.20 6.35
C THR A 290 0.71 16.76 5.88
N VAL A 291 0.25 15.80 6.67
CA VAL A 291 0.43 14.37 6.41
C VAL A 291 -0.92 13.67 6.28
N MET A 292 -1.07 12.91 5.20
CA MET A 292 -2.09 11.88 5.02
C MET A 292 -1.39 10.53 5.02
N ALA A 293 -1.79 9.64 5.94
CA ALA A 293 -1.17 8.32 6.11
C ALA A 293 -2.24 7.31 6.56
N VAL A 294 -3.22 7.03 5.70
CA VAL A 294 -4.30 6.08 6.00
C VAL A 294 -3.84 4.68 5.60
N ASP A 295 -3.96 3.71 6.49
CA ASP A 295 -3.41 2.35 6.31
C ASP A 295 -4.34 1.38 5.55
N ASN A 296 -5.58 1.80 5.30
CA ASN A 296 -6.62 1.00 4.67
C ASN A 296 -7.33 1.73 3.51
N LEU A 297 -6.59 2.61 2.80
CA LEU A 297 -7.06 3.41 1.67
C LEU A 297 -7.96 2.68 0.65
N PRO A 298 -7.69 1.43 0.21
CA PRO A 298 -8.58 0.74 -0.73
C PRO A 298 -10.03 0.57 -0.23
N CYS A 299 -10.27 0.62 1.08
CA CYS A 299 -11.61 0.51 1.67
C CYS A 299 -12.50 1.71 1.36
N GLU A 300 -11.93 2.87 1.00
CA GLU A 300 -12.72 4.03 0.60
C GLU A 300 -13.31 3.89 -0.80
N LEU A 301 -12.76 2.97 -1.63
CA LEU A 301 -13.25 2.67 -2.97
C LEU A 301 -13.59 1.18 -3.11
N PRO A 302 -14.52 0.66 -2.29
CA PRO A 302 -14.68 -0.78 -2.08
C PRO A 302 -15.23 -1.51 -3.29
N LYS A 303 -16.07 -0.86 -4.11
CA LYS A 303 -16.64 -1.44 -5.34
C LYS A 303 -15.52 -1.72 -6.34
N ASP A 304 -14.82 -0.69 -6.79
CA ASP A 304 -13.75 -0.83 -7.77
C ASP A 304 -12.60 -1.72 -7.25
N ALA A 305 -12.24 -1.59 -5.97
CA ALA A 305 -11.21 -2.42 -5.36
C ALA A 305 -11.57 -3.92 -5.35
N SER A 306 -12.85 -4.23 -5.12
CA SER A 306 -13.37 -5.61 -5.13
C SER A 306 -13.43 -6.18 -6.54
N GLU A 307 -13.93 -5.40 -7.52
CA GLU A 307 -13.97 -5.81 -8.93
C GLU A 307 -12.57 -6.10 -9.45
N GLY A 308 -11.62 -5.17 -9.25
CA GLY A 308 -10.25 -5.38 -9.72
C GLY A 308 -9.52 -6.51 -9.00
N PHE A 309 -9.78 -6.72 -7.71
CA PHE A 309 -9.26 -7.90 -7.01
C PHE A 309 -9.83 -9.20 -7.60
N GLY A 310 -11.13 -9.22 -7.88
CA GLY A 310 -11.82 -10.33 -8.54
C GLY A 310 -11.22 -10.64 -9.91
N ASP A 311 -11.04 -9.63 -10.76
CA ASP A 311 -10.46 -9.78 -12.10
C ASP A 311 -9.04 -10.37 -12.03
N MET A 312 -8.18 -9.83 -11.17
CA MET A 312 -6.83 -10.38 -10.96
C MET A 312 -6.87 -11.82 -10.44
N PHE A 313 -7.83 -12.16 -9.57
CA PHE A 313 -7.98 -13.52 -9.05
C PHE A 313 -8.45 -14.49 -10.14
N LEU A 314 -9.41 -14.07 -10.96
CA LEU A 314 -9.89 -14.81 -12.14
C LEU A 314 -8.76 -15.04 -13.15
N GLU A 315 -7.94 -14.03 -13.42
CA GLU A 315 -6.84 -14.14 -14.38
C GLU A 315 -5.70 -15.01 -13.87
N HIS A 316 -5.30 -14.84 -12.61
CA HIS A 316 -4.03 -15.38 -12.12
C HIS A 316 -4.16 -16.62 -11.23
N VAL A 317 -5.31 -16.84 -10.58
CA VAL A 317 -5.45 -17.88 -9.55
C VAL A 317 -6.37 -19.00 -10.01
N ILE A 318 -7.53 -18.65 -10.58
CA ILE A 318 -8.51 -19.64 -11.06
C ILE A 318 -7.90 -20.67 -12.03
N PRO A 319 -7.07 -20.30 -13.02
CA PRO A 319 -6.48 -21.30 -13.93
C PRO A 319 -5.65 -22.37 -13.22
N ALA A 320 -5.01 -22.02 -12.10
CA ALA A 320 -4.15 -22.93 -11.35
C ALA A 320 -4.91 -24.14 -10.76
N PHE A 321 -6.21 -23.98 -10.47
CA PHE A 321 -7.06 -25.08 -10.01
C PHE A 321 -7.34 -26.13 -11.08
N TYR A 322 -7.26 -25.75 -12.36
CA TYR A 322 -7.69 -26.60 -13.48
C TYR A 322 -6.52 -27.09 -14.35
N ASN A 323 -5.33 -26.53 -14.18
CA ASN A 323 -4.15 -26.89 -14.98
C ASN A 323 -3.10 -27.71 -14.21
N ASN A 324 -3.46 -28.26 -13.04
CA ASN A 324 -2.52 -28.92 -12.11
C ASN A 324 -1.43 -27.96 -11.59
N ASP A 325 -1.78 -26.70 -11.35
CA ASP A 325 -0.91 -25.65 -10.84
C ASP A 325 0.44 -25.57 -11.57
N THR A 326 0.44 -25.53 -12.91
CA THR A 326 1.68 -25.59 -13.73
C THR A 326 2.72 -24.54 -13.37
N ASN A 327 2.28 -23.42 -12.81
CA ASN A 327 3.11 -22.28 -12.42
C ASN A 327 3.42 -22.26 -10.92
N GLY A 328 2.99 -23.27 -10.15
CA GLY A 328 3.20 -23.39 -8.70
C GLY A 328 2.55 -22.28 -7.86
N ILE A 329 1.48 -21.64 -8.34
CA ILE A 329 0.80 -20.53 -7.66
C ILE A 329 0.11 -21.02 -6.39
N LEU A 330 -0.64 -22.11 -6.47
CA LEU A 330 -1.37 -22.66 -5.32
C LEU A 330 -0.40 -23.27 -4.31
N ASP A 331 0.61 -24.01 -4.79
CA ASP A 331 1.66 -24.59 -3.94
C ASP A 331 2.40 -23.51 -3.13
N ARG A 332 2.81 -22.42 -3.79
CA ARG A 332 3.44 -21.29 -3.09
C ARG A 332 2.49 -20.60 -2.11
N ALA A 333 1.21 -20.48 -2.44
CA ALA A 333 0.24 -19.82 -1.58
C ALA A 333 -0.15 -20.66 -0.36
N GLN A 334 -0.04 -21.99 -0.44
CA GLN A 334 -0.48 -22.91 0.60
C GLN A 334 0.44 -22.88 1.83
N MET A 335 -0.03 -22.23 2.89
CA MET A 335 0.66 -22.11 4.18
C MET A 335 0.53 -23.36 5.05
N THR A 336 -0.65 -23.99 5.03
CA THR A 336 -0.94 -25.14 5.88
C THR A 336 -1.50 -26.30 5.08
N SER A 337 -1.20 -27.51 5.52
CA SER A 337 -1.82 -28.73 5.03
C SER A 337 -1.87 -29.81 6.09
N ASN A 338 -3.00 -30.52 6.20
CA ASN A 338 -3.17 -31.65 7.12
C ASN A 338 -2.81 -31.32 8.59
N GLY A 339 -3.16 -30.11 9.02
CA GLY A 339 -2.89 -29.60 10.37
C GLY A 339 -1.42 -29.29 10.66
N LYS A 340 -0.60 -29.09 9.63
CA LYS A 340 0.81 -28.70 9.74
C LYS A 340 1.11 -27.51 8.84
N LEU A 341 2.16 -26.76 9.16
CA LEU A 341 2.76 -25.80 8.24
C LEU A 341 3.41 -26.57 7.09
N THR A 342 3.31 -26.05 5.86
CA THR A 342 4.06 -26.60 4.72
C THR A 342 5.54 -26.19 4.82
N GLU A 343 6.41 -26.83 4.04
CA GLU A 343 7.88 -26.67 4.16
C GLU A 343 8.32 -25.20 4.07
N ARG A 344 7.76 -24.46 3.11
CA ARG A 344 8.04 -23.02 2.89
C ARG A 344 7.72 -22.16 4.10
N TYR A 345 6.75 -22.55 4.93
CA TYR A 345 6.27 -21.78 6.09
C TYR A 345 6.68 -22.39 7.42
N SER A 346 7.55 -23.40 7.42
CA SER A 346 8.08 -24.04 8.63
C SER A 346 8.76 -23.06 9.61
N TYR A 347 9.27 -21.92 9.11
CA TYR A 347 9.83 -20.85 9.93
C TYR A 347 8.82 -20.19 10.89
N LEU A 348 7.52 -20.40 10.69
CA LEU A 348 6.46 -19.94 11.59
C LEU A 348 6.22 -20.87 12.78
N GLN A 349 6.90 -22.02 12.88
CA GLN A 349 6.62 -23.00 13.93
C GLN A 349 6.85 -22.43 15.35
N ASP A 350 7.96 -21.73 15.59
CA ASP A 350 8.22 -21.12 16.90
C ASP A 350 7.21 -20.00 17.23
N TYR A 351 6.76 -19.27 16.21
CA TYR A 351 5.68 -18.28 16.34
C TYR A 351 4.37 -18.96 16.76
N VAL A 352 4.00 -20.07 16.12
CA VAL A 352 2.82 -20.87 16.49
C VAL A 352 2.95 -21.44 17.90
N ASP A 353 4.12 -21.93 18.27
CA ASP A 353 4.38 -22.54 19.57
C ASP A 353 4.52 -21.51 20.71
N GLY A 354 4.67 -20.22 20.38
CA GLY A 354 4.92 -19.15 21.34
C GLY A 354 6.33 -19.19 21.95
N LYS A 355 7.34 -19.62 21.16
CA LYS A 355 8.74 -19.81 21.58
C LYS A 355 9.72 -18.78 21.02
N GLU A 356 9.22 -17.76 20.31
CA GLU A 356 10.03 -16.73 19.64
C GLU A 356 10.53 -15.60 20.54
#